data_AF-A0AAD5QLW6-F1
#
_entry.id   AF-A0AAD5QLW6-F1
#
_cell.length_a   1.000
_cell.length_b   1.000
_cell.length_c   1.000
_cell.angle_alpha   90.00
_cell.angle_beta   90.00
_cell.angle_gamma   90.00
#
_symmetry.space_group_name_H-M   'P 1'
#
loop_
_entity.id
_entity.type
_entity.pdbx_description
1 polymer ?
#
loop_
_entity_poly.entity_id
_entity_poly.type
_entity_poly.pdbx_seq_one_letter_code
_entity_poly.pdbx_strand_id
1 'polypeptide(L)'
;METSLATLKKEEELADVVDNNIDSLDCVMTDLDLTYVADSDQISMLVDMFYLPFECGRRACELLEQFLWLYENALMMNETKLIEGVIDIAQDEWLRKFDDLDASIHVINDFFKSVVDCPNKPLVSELIRTFGMPTAAVLYFLVWRDG
;
A
#
# COMPACT_ATOMS: atom_id res chain seq x y z
N MET A 1 -34.14 -60.08 -36.57
CA MET A 1 -32.80 -59.52 -36.31
C MET A 1 -32.99 -58.43 -35.29
N GLU A 2 -32.96 -58.86 -34.05
CA GLU A 2 -32.92 -58.02 -32.86
C GLU A 2 -31.54 -57.37 -32.81
N THR A 3 -31.48 -56.04 -32.68
CA THR A 3 -30.46 -55.26 -31.95
C THR A 3 -30.62 -53.78 -32.32
N SER A 4 -31.76 -53.19 -31.94
CA SER A 4 -31.96 -51.73 -31.97
C SER A 4 -32.57 -51.32 -30.64
N LEU A 5 -31.76 -51.37 -29.56
CA LEU A 5 -32.10 -50.82 -28.23
C LEU A 5 -30.88 -50.82 -27.28
N ALA A 6 -29.67 -50.49 -27.78
CA ALA A 6 -28.46 -50.41 -26.95
C ALA A 6 -27.62 -49.14 -27.18
N THR A 7 -28.21 -48.10 -27.78
CA THR A 7 -27.48 -46.85 -28.10
C THR A 7 -27.96 -45.64 -27.27
N LEU A 8 -28.57 -45.88 -26.10
CA LEU A 8 -29.12 -44.79 -25.26
C LEU A 8 -28.73 -44.86 -23.77
N LYS A 9 -27.56 -45.41 -23.42
CA LYS A 9 -27.03 -45.37 -22.04
C LYS A 9 -25.51 -45.30 -21.93
N LYS A 10 -24.83 -44.51 -22.76
CA LYS A 10 -23.40 -44.25 -22.55
C LYS A 10 -23.00 -42.85 -23.01
N GLU A 11 -23.64 -41.85 -22.42
CA GLU A 11 -23.29 -40.43 -22.54
C GLU A 11 -23.25 -39.77 -21.14
N GLU A 12 -22.66 -40.48 -20.18
CA GLU A 12 -22.38 -39.96 -18.84
C GLU A 12 -21.09 -40.63 -18.35
N GLU A 13 -19.95 -40.05 -18.74
CA GLU A 13 -18.62 -40.13 -18.10
C GLU A 13 -17.57 -39.68 -19.13
N LEU A 14 -17.42 -38.36 -19.31
CA LEU A 14 -16.21 -37.79 -19.89
C LEU A 14 -15.95 -36.39 -19.30
N ALA A 15 -15.76 -36.34 -18.00
CA ALA A 15 -15.30 -35.14 -17.31
C ALA A 15 -14.57 -35.54 -16.03
N ASP A 16 -13.30 -35.94 -16.15
CA ASP A 16 -12.25 -35.59 -15.19
C ASP A 16 -10.93 -36.23 -15.58
N VAL A 17 -10.06 -35.48 -16.27
CA VAL A 17 -8.61 -35.47 -16.03
C VAL A 17 -8.11 -34.11 -16.51
N VAL A 18 -8.32 -33.06 -15.71
CA VAL A 18 -7.46 -31.87 -15.79
C VAL A 18 -6.26 -32.18 -14.92
N ASP A 19 -5.14 -32.45 -15.58
CA ASP A 19 -3.82 -32.58 -14.98
C ASP A 19 -3.45 -31.23 -14.35
N ASN A 20 -3.84 -31.04 -13.09
CA ASN A 20 -3.35 -29.97 -12.23
C ASN A 20 -1.93 -30.31 -11.78
N ASN A 21 -1.00 -30.38 -12.75
CA ASN A 21 0.41 -30.10 -12.48
C ASN A 21 0.53 -28.60 -12.21
N ILE A 22 0.05 -28.20 -11.03
CA ILE A 22 0.54 -27.01 -10.35
C ILE A 22 1.98 -27.39 -10.00
N ASP A 23 2.88 -27.04 -10.91
CA ASP A 23 4.31 -27.07 -10.66
C ASP A 23 4.50 -26.47 -9.28
N SER A 24 5.00 -27.32 -8.39
CA SER A 24 5.36 -26.95 -7.04
C SER A 24 6.32 -25.79 -7.19
N LEU A 25 5.82 -24.57 -7.00
CA LEU A 25 6.65 -23.41 -6.73
C LEU A 25 7.20 -23.63 -5.33
N ASP A 26 8.09 -24.60 -5.21
CA ASP A 26 8.95 -24.82 -4.07
C ASP A 26 9.89 -23.62 -4.05
N CYS A 27 9.40 -22.54 -3.46
CA CYS A 27 10.20 -21.42 -3.09
C CYS A 27 11.13 -21.91 -1.98
N VAL A 28 12.26 -22.48 -2.39
CA VAL A 28 13.35 -22.88 -1.51
C VAL A 28 13.91 -21.62 -0.85
N MET A 29 13.28 -21.21 0.25
CA MET A 29 13.75 -20.17 1.17
C MET A 29 14.75 -20.79 2.14
N THR A 30 15.85 -21.40 1.67
CA THR A 30 16.77 -22.07 2.59
C THR A 30 17.89 -21.19 3.15
N ASP A 31 18.10 -19.97 2.64
CA ASP A 31 19.22 -19.13 3.12
C ASP A 31 18.84 -17.63 3.22
N LEU A 32 17.63 -17.32 3.67
CA LEU A 32 17.28 -15.94 4.02
C LEU A 32 17.74 -15.70 5.46
N ASP A 33 18.73 -14.82 5.64
CA ASP A 33 19.07 -14.26 6.93
C ASP A 33 17.78 -13.67 7.53
N LEU A 34 17.21 -14.38 8.50
CA LEU A 34 15.86 -14.20 9.04
C LEU A 34 15.81 -12.98 9.96
N THR A 35 16.34 -11.86 9.51
CA THR A 35 16.51 -10.65 10.32
C THR A 35 15.39 -9.65 10.13
N TYR A 36 14.66 -9.72 9.01
CA TYR A 36 13.54 -8.83 8.73
C TYR A 36 12.29 -9.59 8.28
N VAL A 37 11.29 -9.62 9.16
CA VAL A 37 9.93 -10.07 8.86
C VAL A 37 9.04 -8.84 8.93
N ALA A 38 8.43 -8.48 7.80
CA ALA A 38 7.47 -7.37 7.77
C ALA A 38 6.28 -7.71 8.66
N ASP A 39 5.90 -6.76 9.52
CA ASP A 39 4.76 -6.93 10.41
C ASP A 39 3.42 -6.80 9.66
N SER A 40 2.36 -7.38 10.22
CA SER A 40 1.01 -7.28 9.65
C SER A 40 0.57 -5.83 9.46
N ASP A 41 0.92 -4.93 10.38
CA ASP A 41 0.52 -3.52 10.30
C ASP A 41 1.21 -2.79 9.14
N GLN A 42 2.44 -3.20 8.82
CA GLN A 42 3.22 -2.66 7.70
C GLN A 42 2.65 -3.12 6.36
N ILE A 43 2.29 -4.39 6.25
CA ILE A 43 1.62 -4.93 5.06
C ILE A 43 0.25 -4.27 4.88
N SER A 44 -0.51 -4.11 5.96
CA SER A 44 -1.80 -3.39 5.91
C SER A 44 -1.64 -1.95 5.42
N MET A 45 -0.56 -1.27 5.80
CA MET A 45 -0.28 0.09 5.32
C MET A 45 -0.01 0.14 3.81
N LEU A 46 0.74 -0.83 3.27
CA LEU A 46 0.96 -0.94 1.83
C LEU A 46 -0.35 -1.14 1.08
N VAL A 47 -1.20 -2.03 1.59
CA VAL A 47 -2.52 -2.30 1.01
C VAL A 47 -3.39 -1.05 1.06
N ASP A 48 -3.38 -0.29 2.16
CA ASP A 48 -4.17 0.93 2.26
C ASP A 48 -3.70 2.02 1.27
N MET A 49 -2.38 2.17 1.09
CA MET A 49 -1.82 3.15 0.16
C MET A 49 -2.06 2.79 -1.31
N PHE A 50 -2.14 1.49 -1.61
CA PHE A 50 -2.35 0.97 -2.96
C PHE A 50 -3.54 0.02 -3.02
N TYR A 51 -4.70 0.51 -2.58
CA TYR A 51 -5.87 -0.33 -2.35
C TYR A 51 -6.55 -0.77 -3.66
N LEU A 52 -7.20 0.15 -4.37
CA LEU A 52 -7.90 -0.12 -5.62
C LEU A 52 -7.76 1.06 -6.60
N PRO A 53 -8.00 0.85 -7.91
CA PRO A 53 -7.87 1.91 -8.91
C PRO A 53 -8.75 3.16 -8.67
N PHE A 54 -9.87 2.99 -7.97
CA PHE A 54 -10.85 4.06 -7.73
C PHE A 54 -11.13 4.31 -6.24
N GLU A 55 -10.42 3.62 -5.35
CA GLU A 55 -10.63 3.72 -3.91
C GLU A 55 -9.28 3.67 -3.20
N CYS A 56 -9.06 4.65 -2.32
CA CYS A 56 -7.91 4.66 -1.41
C CYS A 56 -8.28 3.89 -0.15
N GLY A 57 -7.32 3.18 0.44
CA GLY A 57 -7.54 2.53 1.72
C GLY A 57 -7.68 3.55 2.85
N ARG A 58 -8.15 3.09 4.00
CA ARG A 58 -8.56 3.95 5.11
C ARG A 58 -7.45 4.90 5.54
N ARG A 59 -6.25 4.37 5.77
CA ARG A 59 -5.09 5.15 6.21
C ARG A 59 -4.67 6.21 5.19
N ALA A 60 -4.77 5.91 3.90
CA ALA A 60 -4.47 6.86 2.83
C ALA A 60 -5.49 8.01 2.78
N CYS A 61 -6.78 7.70 2.98
CA CYS A 61 -7.83 8.70 3.12
C CYS A 61 -7.60 9.60 4.34
N GLU A 62 -7.32 9.02 5.51
CA GLU A 62 -7.04 9.77 6.75
C GLU A 62 -5.87 10.74 6.57
N LEU A 63 -4.77 10.28 5.93
CA LEU A 63 -3.61 11.12 5.62
C LEU A 63 -3.98 12.28 4.67
N LEU A 64 -4.77 12.00 3.63
CA LEU A 64 -5.23 13.01 2.68
C LEU A 64 -6.14 14.04 3.35
N GLU A 65 -7.08 13.60 4.19
CA GLU A 65 -7.98 14.48 4.94
C GLU A 65 -7.22 15.40 5.89
N GLN A 66 -6.21 14.87 6.60
CA GLN A 66 -5.32 15.66 7.44
C GLN A 66 -4.56 16.72 6.63
N PHE A 67 -3.99 16.32 5.49
CA PHE A 67 -3.30 17.24 4.60
C PHE A 67 -4.22 18.34 4.05
N LEU A 68 -5.43 17.98 3.59
CA LEU A 68 -6.41 18.94 3.09
C LEU A 68 -6.82 19.93 4.17
N TRP A 69 -7.06 19.46 5.39
CA TRP A 69 -7.36 20.33 6.51
C TRP A 69 -6.21 21.32 6.77
N LEU A 70 -4.95 20.85 6.81
CA LEU A 70 -3.80 21.72 7.01
C LEU A 70 -3.65 22.75 5.88
N TYR A 71 -3.86 22.32 4.63
CA TYR A 71 -3.80 23.17 3.45
C TYR A 71 -4.86 24.28 3.48
N GLU A 72 -6.12 23.93 3.77
CA GLU A 72 -7.23 24.89 3.86
C GLU A 72 -7.03 25.91 4.99
N ASN A 73 -6.35 25.51 6.06
CA ASN A 73 -6.12 26.33 7.24
C ASN A 73 -4.73 27.00 7.26
N ALA A 74 -3.91 26.83 6.22
CA ALA A 74 -2.55 27.38 6.15
C ALA A 74 -2.52 28.91 6.22
N LEU A 75 -3.60 29.58 5.83
CA LEU A 75 -3.72 31.04 5.91
C LEU A 75 -3.70 31.57 7.36
N MET A 76 -4.07 30.74 8.35
CA MET A 76 -4.02 31.13 9.77
C MET A 76 -2.59 31.44 10.25
N MET A 77 -1.56 30.95 9.55
CA MET A 77 -0.16 31.27 9.83
C MET A 77 0.29 32.64 9.31
N ASN A 78 -0.48 33.27 8.42
CA ASN A 78 -0.10 34.53 7.76
C ASN A 78 -0.99 35.72 8.15
N GLU A 79 -2.15 35.47 8.76
CA GLU A 79 -3.09 36.54 9.11
C GLU A 79 -2.76 37.22 10.44
N THR A 80 -2.38 38.49 10.35
CA THR A 80 -2.14 39.41 11.49
C THR A 80 -3.40 40.15 11.97
N LYS A 81 -4.59 39.82 11.43
CA LYS A 81 -5.82 40.64 11.55
C LYS A 81 -6.92 40.09 12.46
N LEU A 82 -6.75 38.90 13.01
CA LEU A 82 -7.67 38.32 13.99
C LEU A 82 -7.31 38.80 15.41
N ILE A 83 -8.24 38.61 16.35
CA ILE A 83 -8.03 38.94 17.77
C ILE A 83 -6.86 38.08 18.29
N GLU A 84 -5.83 38.71 18.85
CA GLU A 84 -4.52 38.12 19.19
C GLU A 84 -4.65 36.74 19.89
N GLY A 85 -5.53 36.60 20.89
CA GLY A 85 -5.73 35.32 21.60
C GLY A 85 -6.50 34.23 20.84
N VAL A 86 -7.23 34.55 19.76
CA VAL A 86 -7.91 33.55 18.91
C VAL A 86 -6.96 33.02 17.83
N ILE A 87 -6.04 33.87 17.37
CA ILE A 87 -4.97 33.46 16.44
C ILE A 87 -4.07 32.42 17.10
N ASP A 88 -3.61 32.69 18.32
CA ASP A 88 -2.66 31.81 19.01
C ASP A 88 -3.22 30.40 19.18
N ILE A 89 -4.49 30.27 19.59
CA ILE A 89 -5.15 28.96 19.76
C ILE A 89 -5.25 28.22 18.42
N ALA A 90 -5.61 28.93 17.35
CA ALA A 90 -5.79 28.32 16.04
C ALA A 90 -4.45 27.93 15.39
N GLN A 91 -3.39 28.72 15.62
CA GLN A 91 -2.02 28.40 15.21
C GLN A 91 -1.48 27.19 15.98
N ASP A 92 -1.69 27.12 17.29
CA ASP A 92 -1.31 25.97 18.12
C ASP A 92 -2.02 24.69 17.65
N GLU A 93 -3.32 24.77 17.32
CA GLU A 93 -4.05 23.62 16.78
C GLU A 93 -3.50 23.19 15.41
N TRP A 94 -3.18 24.16 14.56
CA TRP A 94 -2.58 23.87 13.26
C TRP A 94 -1.23 23.18 13.41
N LEU A 95 -0.34 23.69 14.27
CA LEU A 95 0.97 23.10 14.54
C LEU A 95 0.83 21.67 15.09
N ARG A 96 -0.07 21.44 16.03
CA ARG A 96 -0.32 20.10 16.57
C ARG A 96 -0.73 19.11 15.47
N LYS A 97 -1.67 19.50 14.60
CA LYS A 97 -2.11 18.64 13.50
C LYS A 97 -1.03 18.46 12.43
N PHE A 98 -0.17 19.44 12.25
CA PHE A 98 1.00 19.31 11.39
C PHE A 98 1.98 18.27 11.93
N ASP A 99 2.27 18.30 13.23
CA ASP A 99 3.14 17.31 13.88
C ASP A 99 2.54 15.89 13.78
N ASP A 100 1.21 15.75 13.91
CA ASP A 100 0.52 14.46 13.73
C ASP A 100 0.66 13.92 12.29
N LEU A 101 0.54 14.80 11.28
CA LEU A 101 0.73 14.45 9.88
C LEU A 101 2.19 14.09 9.59
N ASP A 102 3.14 14.88 10.10
CA ASP A 102 4.57 14.67 9.92
C ASP A 102 5.02 13.31 10.51
N ALA A 103 4.55 12.98 11.71
CA ALA A 103 4.76 11.67 12.32
C ALA A 103 4.22 10.53 11.44
N SER A 104 3.04 10.71 10.84
CA SER A 104 2.45 9.71 9.94
C SER A 104 3.27 9.54 8.66
N ILE A 105 3.76 10.63 8.07
CA ILE A 105 4.65 10.61 6.90
C ILE A 105 5.97 9.91 7.25
N HIS A 106 6.54 10.16 8.42
CA HIS A 106 7.76 9.49 8.88
C HIS A 106 7.59 7.97 8.99
N VAL A 107 6.48 7.49 9.57
CA VAL A 107 6.17 6.06 9.64
C VAL A 107 6.06 5.44 8.24
N ILE A 108 5.40 6.12 7.31
CA ILE A 108 5.25 5.67 5.92
C ILE A 108 6.61 5.62 5.21
N ASN A 109 7.46 6.63 5.40
CA ASN A 109 8.79 6.69 4.82
C ASN A 109 9.70 5.57 5.34
N ASP A 110 9.70 5.33 6.65
CA ASP A 110 10.50 4.27 7.25
C ASP A 110 10.03 2.88 6.80
N PHE A 111 8.73 2.70 6.62
CA PHE A 111 8.19 1.52 5.98
C PHE A 111 8.67 1.36 4.53
N PHE A 112 8.62 2.39 3.69
CA PHE A 112 9.11 2.27 2.32
C PHE A 112 10.61 1.95 2.25
N LYS A 113 11.43 2.50 3.15
CA LYS A 113 12.85 2.09 3.29
C LYS A 113 12.95 0.60 3.59
N SER A 114 12.16 0.11 4.55
CA SER A 114 12.16 -1.30 4.93
C SER A 114 11.72 -2.25 3.79
N VAL A 115 10.81 -1.80 2.93
CA VAL A 115 10.39 -2.55 1.73
C VAL A 115 11.54 -2.67 0.73
N VAL A 116 12.31 -1.59 0.51
CA VAL A 116 13.48 -1.61 -0.39
C VAL A 116 14.57 -2.54 0.14
N ASP A 117 14.75 -2.57 1.46
CA ASP A 117 15.74 -3.42 2.12
C ASP A 117 15.31 -4.88 2.24
N CYS A 118 14.05 -5.21 1.95
CA CYS A 118 13.52 -6.58 2.02
C CYS A 118 14.44 -7.59 1.29
N PRO A 119 14.74 -8.75 1.90
CA PRO A 119 15.63 -9.74 1.29
C PRO A 119 15.09 -10.32 -0.02
N ASN A 120 13.77 -10.39 -0.19
CA ASN A 120 13.13 -10.88 -1.42
C ASN A 120 13.15 -9.82 -2.53
N LYS A 121 14.31 -9.67 -3.18
CA LYS A 121 14.52 -8.67 -4.25
C LYS A 121 13.59 -8.84 -5.46
N PRO A 122 13.22 -10.06 -5.92
CA PRO A 122 12.22 -10.22 -6.98
C PRO A 122 10.87 -9.59 -6.63
N LEU A 123 10.36 -9.82 -5.42
CA LEU A 123 9.10 -9.22 -4.95
C LEU A 123 9.18 -7.68 -4.94
N VAL A 124 10.27 -7.12 -4.43
CA VAL A 124 10.49 -5.66 -4.41
C VAL A 124 10.49 -5.09 -5.83
N SER A 125 11.15 -5.76 -6.79
CA SER A 125 11.17 -5.33 -8.19
C SER A 125 9.79 -5.34 -8.83
N GLU A 126 8.95 -6.33 -8.49
CA GLU A 126 7.57 -6.40 -8.96
C GLU A 126 6.73 -5.28 -8.31
N LEU A 127 6.83 -5.05 -7.01
CA LEU A 127 6.12 -3.98 -6.31
C LEU A 127 6.46 -2.59 -6.89
N ILE A 128 7.74 -2.31 -7.13
CA ILE A 128 8.20 -1.05 -7.74
C ILE A 128 7.58 -0.85 -9.13
N ARG A 129 7.50 -1.93 -9.91
CA ARG A 129 6.91 -1.91 -11.25
C ARG A 129 5.40 -1.71 -11.20
N THR A 130 4.71 -2.45 -10.35
CA THR A 130 3.25 -2.45 -10.21
C THR A 130 2.73 -1.11 -9.71
N PHE A 131 3.38 -0.52 -8.71
CA PHE A 131 2.94 0.75 -8.15
C PHE A 131 3.43 1.98 -8.91
N GLY A 132 4.11 1.80 -10.05
CA GLY A 132 4.64 2.94 -10.78
C GLY A 132 5.55 3.80 -9.90
N MET A 133 6.40 3.16 -9.11
CA MET A 133 7.44 3.82 -8.31
C MET A 133 8.51 4.56 -9.15
N PRO A 134 8.47 4.69 -10.49
CA PRO A 134 9.16 5.81 -11.15
C PRO A 134 8.62 7.19 -10.72
N THR A 135 7.37 7.27 -10.24
CA THR A 135 6.84 8.48 -9.58
C THR A 135 7.33 8.62 -8.13
N ALA A 136 7.89 7.55 -7.55
CA ALA A 136 8.67 7.65 -6.31
C ALA A 136 9.97 8.45 -6.52
N ALA A 137 10.29 8.89 -7.74
CA ALA A 137 11.24 9.98 -7.98
C ALA A 137 10.80 11.28 -7.29
N VAL A 138 9.49 11.53 -7.10
CA VAL A 138 8.96 12.67 -6.32
C VAL A 138 9.15 12.44 -4.82
N LEU A 139 9.00 11.20 -4.35
CA LEU A 139 9.36 10.81 -2.98
C LEU A 139 10.88 10.82 -2.77
N TYR A 140 11.71 10.47 -3.76
CA TYR A 140 13.15 10.69 -3.76
C TYR A 140 13.48 12.20 -3.70
N PHE A 141 12.71 13.05 -4.38
CA PHE A 141 12.87 14.52 -4.30
C PHE A 141 12.46 15.10 -2.94
N LEU A 142 11.56 14.45 -2.20
CA LEU A 142 11.12 14.87 -0.86
C LEU A 142 11.97 14.25 0.26
N VAL A 143 12.42 13.00 0.11
CA VAL A 143 13.25 12.28 1.08
C VAL A 143 14.74 12.67 0.96
N TRP A 144 15.19 13.19 -0.19
CA TRP A 144 16.59 13.57 -0.45
C TRP A 144 16.80 15.08 -0.60
N ARG A 145 15.96 15.92 0.02
CA ARG A 145 16.20 17.38 0.08
C ARG A 145 17.01 17.81 1.31
N ASP A 146 17.12 16.96 2.32
CA ASP A 146 17.94 17.22 3.52
C ASP A 146 19.22 16.36 3.52
N GLY A 147 20.04 16.57 2.49
CA GLY A 147 21.45 16.17 2.44
C GLY A 147 22.34 17.40 2.35
#